data_AF-A0A1X0P0M0-F1
#
_entry.id   AF-A0A1X0P0M0-F1
#
_cell.length_a   1.000
_cell.length_b   1.000
_cell.length_c   1.000
_cell.angle_alpha   90.00
_cell.angle_beta   90.00
_cell.angle_gamma   90.00
#
_symmetry.space_group_name_H-M   'P 1'
#
loop_
_entity.id
_entity.type
_entity.pdbx_description
1 polymer ?
#
loop_
_entity_poly.entity_id
_entity_poly.type
_entity_poly.pdbx_seq_one_letter_code
_entity_poly.pdbx_strand_id
1 'polypeptide(L)'
;MPPPPPLLLPRQHHPLVAAVRHVHSGVGRGDLRYVNPSGWRHGTRAIGPLRGLRHSSQATAPASGQLHYKKLFLHAVGDAPASGSEAYRHAACTWTYLIPSLLRCAEQGVKEELWDKLCHCSNGSGEAQGEIAELSERERQQLRDGQNFFRYELHQRLPLLEDSVVSADLQQLLGWFYAARRAWVRLPITDQLFNGSNEKTNASCLMPVGNSLALSCDVLSRLNASDATRDVIPGRHQIYNMTSRVAQLTDFVLVRVHDEINLLGTTSTEKGRSKSLRLVAKERKFRQLLADELRWHGIPDKLSLS
;
A
#
# COMPACT_ATOMS: atom_id res chain seq x y z
N MET A 1 15.09 42.56 -31.34
CA MET A 1 14.84 41.11 -31.24
C MET A 1 14.28 40.83 -29.87
N PRO A 2 13.09 40.22 -29.75
CA PRO A 2 12.56 39.81 -28.45
C PRO A 2 13.36 38.61 -27.90
N PRO A 3 13.49 38.47 -26.57
CA PRO A 3 14.13 37.31 -25.96
C PRO A 3 13.32 36.03 -26.23
N PRO A 4 13.97 34.86 -26.29
CA PRO A 4 13.27 33.59 -26.45
C PRO A 4 12.39 33.31 -25.23
N PRO A 5 11.23 32.65 -25.40
CA PRO A 5 10.38 32.27 -24.28
C PRO A 5 11.11 31.26 -23.37
N PRO A 6 10.86 31.31 -22.05
CA PRO A 6 11.50 30.39 -21.12
C PRO A 6 11.00 28.96 -21.40
N LEU A 7 11.95 28.04 -21.54
CA LEU A 7 11.67 26.61 -21.59
C LEU A 7 11.01 26.20 -20.27
N LEU A 8 9.72 25.87 -20.34
CA LEU A 8 9.00 25.22 -19.25
C LEU A 8 9.66 23.86 -19.01
N LEU A 9 10.50 23.78 -17.98
CA LEU A 9 10.95 22.51 -17.44
C LEU A 9 9.71 21.71 -17.02
N PRO A 10 9.64 20.40 -17.34
CA PRO A 10 8.57 19.55 -16.84
C PRO A 10 8.54 19.63 -15.31
N ARG A 11 7.34 19.84 -14.75
CA ARG A 11 7.06 19.79 -13.31
C ARG A 11 7.79 18.59 -12.72
N GLN A 12 8.83 18.84 -11.94
CA GLN A 12 9.47 17.80 -11.17
C GLN A 12 8.47 17.33 -10.13
N HIS A 13 7.80 16.22 -10.41
CA HIS A 13 7.15 15.43 -9.37
C HIS A 13 8.27 15.02 -8.42
N HIS A 14 8.31 15.65 -7.24
CA HIS A 14 9.24 15.26 -6.20
C HIS A 14 9.07 13.76 -5.94
N PRO A 15 10.10 12.93 -6.13
CA PRO A 15 10.01 11.54 -5.74
C PRO A 15 9.78 11.50 -4.23
N LEU A 16 8.73 10.80 -3.79
CA LEU A 16 8.42 10.50 -2.37
C LEU A 16 9.48 9.58 -1.72
N VAL A 17 10.70 9.54 -2.27
CA VAL A 17 11.71 8.52 -2.03
C VAL A 17 12.58 8.97 -0.86
N ALA A 18 12.26 8.44 0.32
CA ALA A 18 13.20 8.46 1.44
C ALA A 18 14.42 7.57 1.10
N ALA A 19 15.63 8.05 1.38
CA ALA A 19 16.87 7.31 1.16
C ALA A 19 16.86 5.95 1.91
N VAL A 20 17.01 4.85 1.18
CA VAL A 20 16.89 3.48 1.72
C VAL A 20 18.25 2.94 2.16
N ARG A 21 18.38 2.57 3.45
CA ARG A 21 19.55 1.86 3.98
C ARG A 21 19.26 0.36 4.01
N HIS A 22 20.15 -0.44 3.39
CA HIS A 22 20.04 -1.90 3.39
C HIS A 22 20.48 -2.47 4.75
N VAL A 23 19.62 -3.27 5.38
CA VAL A 23 20.02 -4.16 6.48
C VAL A 23 20.31 -5.51 5.85
N HIS A 24 21.56 -5.98 5.95
CA HIS A 24 22.00 -7.26 5.42
C HIS A 24 21.68 -8.38 6.42
N SER A 25 21.23 -9.55 5.94
CA SER A 25 20.68 -10.69 6.71
C SER A 25 19.37 -10.39 7.47
N GLY A 26 18.43 -11.32 7.44
CA GLY A 26 17.08 -11.15 7.99
C GLY A 26 16.02 -10.63 6.99
N VAL A 27 15.21 -9.69 7.44
CA VAL A 27 13.98 -9.21 6.76
C VAL A 27 14.28 -7.89 6.08
N GLY A 28 14.12 -7.87 4.76
CA GLY A 28 14.36 -6.71 3.90
C GLY A 28 13.15 -5.79 3.77
N ARG A 29 13.27 -4.82 2.87
CA ARG A 29 12.19 -3.88 2.54
C ARG A 29 11.03 -4.63 1.88
N GLY A 30 9.86 -4.58 2.51
CA GLY A 30 8.64 -5.20 2.01
C GLY A 30 8.47 -6.68 2.31
N ASP A 31 9.39 -7.29 3.05
CA ASP A 31 9.20 -8.66 3.53
C ASP A 31 8.11 -8.70 4.61
N LEU A 32 7.23 -9.71 4.55
CA LEU A 32 6.09 -9.82 5.47
C LEU A 32 6.45 -10.48 6.80
N ARG A 33 7.51 -11.29 6.83
CA ARG A 33 7.93 -11.97 8.05
C ARG A 33 8.62 -10.96 8.95
N TYR A 34 8.22 -10.85 10.22
CA TYR A 34 9.01 -10.10 11.20
C TYR A 34 10.10 -10.99 11.80
N VAL A 35 11.35 -10.54 11.75
CA VAL A 35 12.50 -11.18 12.40
C VAL A 35 13.27 -10.13 13.17
N ASN A 36 13.41 -10.35 14.48
CA ASN A 36 14.36 -9.60 15.28
C ASN A 36 15.74 -10.26 15.12
N PRO A 37 16.72 -9.64 14.43
CA PRO A 37 18.00 -10.28 14.16
C PRO A 37 18.85 -10.49 15.43
N SER A 38 18.58 -9.71 16.47
CA SER A 38 19.18 -9.85 17.80
C SER A 38 18.48 -10.90 18.66
N GLY A 39 17.28 -11.33 18.28
CA GLY A 39 16.49 -12.31 19.03
C GLY A 39 16.60 -13.70 18.40
N TRP A 40 17.28 -14.62 19.08
CA TRP A 40 17.39 -16.02 18.65
C TRP A 40 16.11 -16.82 18.99
N ARG A 41 15.00 -16.49 18.31
CA ARG A 41 13.70 -17.11 18.56
C ARG A 41 13.40 -18.35 17.71
N HIS A 42 14.14 -18.53 16.62
CA HIS A 42 13.86 -19.58 15.62
C HIS A 42 14.97 -20.63 15.52
N GLY A 43 16.03 -20.52 16.32
CA GLY A 43 17.06 -21.55 16.35
C GLY A 43 16.71 -22.62 17.36
N THR A 44 16.83 -23.87 16.94
CA THR A 44 16.58 -25.07 17.77
C THR A 44 17.75 -25.42 18.68
N ARG A 45 18.85 -24.67 18.59
CA ARG A 45 20.09 -24.89 19.35
C ARG A 45 20.53 -23.59 20.02
N ALA A 46 21.10 -23.71 21.21
CA ALA A 46 21.83 -22.61 21.84
C ALA A 46 22.96 -22.12 20.91
N ILE A 47 23.20 -20.80 20.92
CA ILE A 47 24.25 -20.19 20.09
C ILE A 47 25.61 -20.72 20.57
N GLY A 48 26.27 -21.50 19.72
CA GLY A 48 27.64 -21.98 19.94
C GLY A 48 28.66 -20.93 19.45
N PRO A 49 29.22 -21.09 18.24
CA PRO A 49 30.13 -20.10 17.68
C PRO A 49 29.38 -18.88 17.11
N LEU A 50 29.62 -17.69 17.67
CA LEU A 50 29.17 -16.43 17.08
C LEU A 50 30.05 -16.07 15.89
N ARG A 51 29.45 -15.80 14.72
CA ARG A 51 30.16 -15.36 13.51
C ARG A 51 30.34 -13.85 13.52
N GLY A 52 31.35 -13.36 12.78
CA GLY A 52 31.60 -11.91 12.63
C GLY A 52 32.26 -11.25 13.84
N LEU A 53 32.95 -12.02 14.69
CA LEU A 53 33.74 -11.50 15.81
C LEU A 53 34.97 -10.73 15.30
N ARG A 54 35.24 -9.59 15.93
CA ARG A 54 36.42 -8.74 15.66
C ARG A 54 37.51 -8.92 16.71
N HIS A 55 37.13 -9.08 17.98
CA HIS A 55 38.06 -9.17 19.12
C HIS A 55 37.71 -10.37 20.01
N SER A 56 38.71 -10.96 20.66
CA SER A 56 38.53 -12.07 21.60
C SER A 56 37.72 -11.70 22.85
N SER A 57 37.76 -10.42 23.27
CA SER A 57 36.95 -9.89 24.38
C SER A 57 35.44 -10.06 24.16
N GLN A 58 35.01 -10.23 22.90
CA GLN A 58 33.61 -10.45 22.55
C GLN A 58 33.10 -11.85 22.91
N ALA A 59 33.97 -12.76 23.37
CA ALA A 59 33.57 -14.07 23.87
C ALA A 59 32.64 -13.98 25.11
N THR A 60 32.87 -12.99 25.98
CA THR A 60 32.07 -12.75 27.19
C THR A 60 31.29 -11.44 27.13
N ALA A 61 31.76 -10.46 26.36
CA ALA A 61 31.12 -9.14 26.21
C ALA A 61 30.97 -8.75 24.72
N PRO A 62 29.94 -9.25 24.00
CA PRO A 62 29.87 -9.14 22.54
C PRO A 62 29.56 -7.72 22.01
N ALA A 63 29.06 -6.81 22.85
CA ALA A 63 28.67 -5.45 22.47
C ALA A 63 27.73 -5.38 21.24
N SER A 64 26.83 -6.36 21.09
CA SER A 64 26.00 -6.60 19.90
C SER A 64 25.01 -5.50 19.52
N GLY A 65 24.71 -4.59 20.44
CA GLY A 65 23.89 -3.41 20.17
C GLY A 65 24.62 -2.30 19.41
N GLN A 66 25.96 -2.27 19.47
CA GLN A 66 26.77 -1.23 18.82
C GLN A 66 26.78 -1.44 17.30
N LEU A 67 26.52 -0.37 16.53
CA LEU A 67 26.34 -0.44 15.08
C LEU A 67 27.52 -1.09 14.35
N HIS A 68 28.76 -0.82 14.79
CA HIS A 68 29.96 -1.38 14.16
C HIS A 68 30.05 -2.90 14.31
N TYR A 69 29.88 -3.43 15.53
CA TYR A 69 29.90 -4.88 15.77
C TYR A 69 28.65 -5.57 15.22
N LYS A 70 27.48 -4.93 15.35
CA LYS A 70 26.23 -5.43 14.77
C LYS A 70 26.35 -5.63 13.26
N LYS A 71 26.98 -4.69 12.54
CA LYS A 71 27.25 -4.82 11.11
C LYS A 71 28.08 -6.08 10.81
N LEU A 72 29.16 -6.31 11.55
CA LEU A 72 30.01 -7.48 11.35
C LEU A 72 29.27 -8.79 11.61
N PHE A 73 28.46 -8.84 12.68
CA PHE A 73 27.66 -10.02 13.01
C PHE A 73 26.64 -10.34 11.93
N LEU A 74 25.84 -9.35 11.51
CA LEU A 74 24.78 -9.55 10.53
C LEU A 74 25.33 -9.88 9.13
N HIS A 75 26.40 -9.23 8.70
CA HIS A 75 26.98 -9.49 7.38
C HIS A 75 27.70 -10.84 7.29
N ALA A 76 28.04 -11.47 8.42
CA ALA A 76 28.67 -12.79 8.45
C ALA A 76 27.64 -13.95 8.47
N VAL A 77 26.34 -13.65 8.59
CA VAL A 77 25.27 -14.64 8.54
C VAL A 77 24.92 -14.94 7.08
N GLY A 78 24.99 -16.23 6.72
CA GLY A 78 24.46 -16.72 5.45
C GLY A 78 22.96 -16.98 5.61
N ASP A 79 22.13 -16.03 5.24
CA ASP A 79 20.68 -16.09 5.42
C ASP A 79 19.96 -16.23 4.06
N ALA A 80 18.99 -17.15 4.01
CA ALA A 80 18.22 -17.53 2.82
C ALA A 80 17.31 -16.47 2.16
N PRO A 81 16.71 -15.48 2.87
CA PRO A 81 15.84 -14.49 2.20
C PRO A 81 16.63 -13.49 1.35
N ALA A 82 17.93 -13.31 1.63
CA ALA A 82 18.81 -12.56 0.74
C ALA A 82 19.22 -13.48 -0.41
N SER A 83 18.59 -13.31 -1.58
CA SER A 83 19.11 -13.92 -2.81
C SER A 83 20.58 -13.51 -2.95
N GLY A 84 21.47 -14.50 -2.86
CA GLY A 84 22.92 -14.32 -3.06
C GLY A 84 23.20 -13.57 -4.36
N SER A 85 24.38 -12.95 -4.47
CA SER A 85 24.76 -12.18 -5.66
C SER A 85 24.62 -12.96 -6.98
N GLU A 86 24.69 -14.29 -6.91
CA GLU A 86 24.63 -15.20 -8.05
C GLU A 86 23.22 -15.78 -8.29
N ALA A 87 22.28 -15.61 -7.34
CA ALA A 87 20.93 -16.13 -7.46
C ALA A 87 20.03 -15.13 -8.20
N TYR A 88 19.17 -15.67 -9.08
CA TYR A 88 18.12 -14.86 -9.70
C TYR A 88 17.25 -14.20 -8.63
N ARG A 89 16.99 -12.90 -8.81
CA ARG A 89 16.20 -12.10 -7.88
C ARG A 89 14.78 -11.95 -8.41
N HIS A 90 13.80 -12.27 -7.57
CA HIS A 90 12.40 -12.01 -7.88
C HIS A 90 12.15 -10.51 -7.98
N ALA A 91 11.32 -10.09 -8.96
CA ALA A 91 10.90 -8.70 -9.14
C ALA A 91 9.84 -8.30 -8.08
N ALA A 92 10.18 -8.43 -6.80
CA ALA A 92 9.26 -8.22 -5.68
C ALA A 92 8.78 -6.77 -5.53
N CYS A 93 9.48 -5.82 -6.14
CA CYS A 93 9.09 -4.41 -6.19
C CYS A 93 8.15 -4.07 -7.34
N THR A 94 7.70 -5.01 -8.18
CA THR A 94 6.80 -4.66 -9.29
C THR A 94 5.35 -4.57 -8.85
N TRP A 95 4.65 -3.55 -9.32
CA TRP A 95 3.22 -3.37 -9.06
C TRP A 95 2.38 -4.59 -9.50
N THR A 96 2.76 -5.21 -10.63
CA THR A 96 2.23 -6.50 -11.14
C THR A 96 2.28 -7.64 -10.13
N TYR A 97 3.23 -7.64 -9.21
CA TYR A 97 3.37 -8.66 -8.17
C TYR A 97 2.68 -8.23 -6.88
N LEU A 98 2.86 -6.96 -6.49
CA LEU A 98 2.38 -6.41 -5.23
C LEU A 98 0.85 -6.40 -5.13
N ILE A 99 0.15 -6.00 -6.20
CA ILE A 99 -1.32 -5.95 -6.20
C ILE A 99 -1.95 -7.36 -6.07
N PRO A 100 -1.54 -8.37 -6.85
CA PRO A 100 -2.00 -9.74 -6.62
C PRO A 100 -1.60 -10.30 -5.25
N SER A 101 -0.50 -9.86 -4.65
CA SER A 101 -0.15 -10.23 -3.26
C SER A 101 -1.20 -9.72 -2.27
N LEU A 102 -1.54 -8.44 -2.35
CA LEU A 102 -2.58 -7.83 -1.52
C LEU A 102 -3.95 -8.48 -1.74
N LEU A 103 -4.29 -8.82 -2.98
CA LEU A 103 -5.54 -9.50 -3.29
C LEU A 103 -5.60 -10.90 -2.65
N ARG A 104 -4.53 -11.70 -2.78
CA ARG A 104 -4.45 -13.02 -2.11
C ARG A 104 -4.53 -12.89 -0.59
N CYS A 105 -3.93 -11.86 -0.02
CA CYS A 105 -4.06 -11.54 1.41
C CYS A 105 -5.52 -11.28 1.80
N ALA A 106 -6.23 -10.50 1.00
CA ALA A 106 -7.65 -10.21 1.19
C ALA A 106 -8.53 -11.47 1.07
N GLU A 107 -8.25 -12.32 0.09
CA GLU A 107 -8.95 -13.60 -0.13
C GLU A 107 -8.73 -14.59 1.01
N GLN A 108 -7.52 -14.62 1.58
CA GLN A 108 -7.21 -15.45 2.75
C GLN A 108 -7.82 -14.90 4.04
N GLY A 109 -7.82 -13.58 4.21
CA GLY A 109 -8.37 -12.91 5.39
C GLY A 109 -9.89 -12.96 5.46
N VAL A 110 -10.57 -12.74 4.33
CA VAL A 110 -12.03 -12.79 4.21
C VAL A 110 -12.37 -13.91 3.23
N LYS A 111 -12.84 -15.04 3.75
CA LYS A 111 -13.21 -16.20 2.91
C LYS A 111 -14.34 -15.86 1.93
N GLU A 112 -14.42 -16.61 0.83
CA GLU A 112 -15.42 -16.41 -0.22
C GLU A 112 -16.86 -16.44 0.31
N GLU A 113 -17.19 -17.40 1.17
CA GLU A 113 -18.53 -17.49 1.80
C GLU A 113 -18.91 -16.22 2.58
N LEU A 114 -17.94 -15.63 3.31
CA LEU A 114 -18.15 -14.40 4.05
C LEU A 114 -18.22 -13.19 3.12
N TRP A 115 -17.41 -13.18 2.07
CA TRP A 115 -17.44 -12.15 1.04
C TRP A 115 -18.78 -12.10 0.33
N ASP A 116 -19.33 -13.25 -0.05
CA ASP A 116 -20.63 -13.32 -0.71
C ASP A 116 -21.73 -12.83 0.23
N LYS A 117 -21.74 -13.25 1.49
CA LYS A 117 -22.67 -12.72 2.50
C LYS A 117 -22.58 -11.20 2.61
N LEU A 118 -21.36 -10.66 2.73
CA LEU A 118 -21.14 -9.21 2.79
C LEU A 118 -21.68 -8.48 1.54
N CYS A 119 -21.49 -9.07 0.35
CA CYS A 119 -22.03 -8.53 -0.90
C CYS A 119 -23.57 -8.55 -0.94
N HIS A 120 -24.20 -9.62 -0.45
CA HIS A 120 -25.67 -9.72 -0.39
C HIS A 120 -26.25 -8.72 0.61
N CYS A 121 -25.66 -8.60 1.80
CA CYS A 121 -26.09 -7.63 2.82
C CYS A 121 -25.92 -6.18 2.32
N SER A 122 -24.85 -5.88 1.56
CA SER A 122 -24.61 -4.54 1.00
C SER A 122 -25.60 -4.13 -0.11
N ASN A 123 -26.27 -5.09 -0.75
CA ASN A 123 -27.21 -4.84 -1.86
C ASN A 123 -28.68 -4.82 -1.39
N GLY A 124 -28.97 -5.32 -0.18
CA GLY A 124 -30.31 -5.40 0.39
C GLY A 124 -30.48 -4.44 1.57
N SER A 125 -31.43 -3.51 1.44
CA SER A 125 -31.90 -2.53 2.45
C SER A 125 -31.08 -1.24 2.60
N GLY A 126 -31.75 -0.11 2.34
CA GLY A 126 -31.24 1.25 2.53
C GLY A 126 -31.22 1.72 3.99
N GLU A 127 -31.08 0.81 4.95
CA GLU A 127 -30.97 1.12 6.37
C GLU A 127 -29.67 0.53 6.92
N ALA A 128 -28.61 1.35 6.88
CA ALA A 128 -27.22 1.04 7.24
C ALA A 128 -26.96 0.58 8.70
N GLN A 129 -28.00 0.26 9.46
CA GLN A 129 -27.96 -0.30 10.81
C GLN A 129 -28.35 -1.79 10.87
N GLY A 130 -29.03 -2.33 9.86
CA GLY A 130 -29.37 -3.76 9.76
C GLY A 130 -28.22 -4.64 9.27
N GLU A 131 -27.26 -4.07 8.53
CA GLU A 131 -26.18 -4.79 7.83
C GLU A 131 -25.21 -5.55 8.76
N ILE A 132 -25.04 -5.07 9.99
CA ILE A 132 -24.16 -5.72 10.98
C ILE A 132 -24.93 -6.81 11.74
N ALA A 133 -26.26 -6.70 11.84
CA ALA A 133 -27.09 -7.58 12.65
C ALA A 133 -27.13 -9.02 12.14
N GLU A 134 -26.94 -9.22 10.83
CA GLU A 134 -26.97 -10.56 10.20
C GLU A 134 -25.65 -11.33 10.34
N LEU A 135 -24.52 -10.66 10.62
CA LEU A 135 -23.24 -11.34 10.83
C LEU A 135 -23.14 -11.88 12.25
N SER A 136 -22.74 -13.15 12.36
CA SER A 136 -22.36 -13.74 13.65
C SER A 136 -21.15 -13.03 14.25
N GLU A 137 -20.99 -13.12 15.57
CA GLU A 137 -19.83 -12.54 16.26
C GLU A 137 -18.50 -13.10 15.72
N ARG A 138 -18.48 -14.40 15.37
CA ARG A 138 -17.33 -15.07 14.76
C ARG A 138 -16.97 -14.47 13.40
N GLU A 139 -17.96 -14.22 12.54
CA GLU A 139 -17.76 -13.61 11.23
C GLU A 139 -17.27 -12.16 11.36
N ARG A 140 -17.81 -11.40 12.32
CA ARG A 140 -17.33 -10.04 12.62
C ARG A 140 -15.87 -10.06 13.08
N GLN A 141 -15.47 -11.04 13.91
CA GLN A 141 -14.09 -11.18 14.34
C GLN A 141 -13.17 -11.58 13.18
N GLN A 142 -13.58 -12.55 12.36
CA GLN A 142 -12.84 -12.95 11.15
C GLN A 142 -12.63 -11.77 10.20
N LEU A 143 -13.66 -10.95 9.98
CA LEU A 143 -13.55 -9.74 9.17
C LEU A 143 -12.53 -8.75 9.75
N ARG A 144 -12.57 -8.50 11.06
CA ARG A 144 -11.59 -7.62 11.73
C ARG A 144 -10.17 -8.14 11.61
N ASP A 145 -9.98 -9.45 11.78
CA ASP A 145 -8.66 -10.07 11.65
C ASP A 145 -8.16 -9.98 10.21
N GLY A 146 -9.00 -10.26 9.22
CA GLY A 146 -8.68 -10.09 7.80
C GLY A 146 -8.29 -8.65 7.44
N GLN A 147 -9.05 -7.66 7.92
CA GLN A 147 -8.73 -6.24 7.76
C GLN A 147 -7.38 -5.87 8.42
N ASN A 148 -7.09 -6.41 9.61
CA ASN A 148 -5.82 -6.18 10.30
C ASN A 148 -4.64 -6.81 9.54
N PHE A 149 -4.80 -8.01 8.99
CA PHE A 149 -3.79 -8.65 8.14
C PHE A 149 -3.54 -7.87 6.86
N PHE A 150 -4.59 -7.43 6.16
CA PHE A 150 -4.46 -6.59 4.98
C PHE A 150 -3.73 -5.29 5.30
N ARG A 151 -4.08 -4.62 6.41
CA ARG A 151 -3.37 -3.41 6.87
C ARG A 151 -1.90 -3.69 7.13
N TYR A 152 -1.57 -4.79 7.80
CA TYR A 152 -0.18 -5.16 8.07
C TYR A 152 0.60 -5.38 6.77
N GLU A 153 0.06 -6.16 5.84
CA GLU A 153 0.72 -6.38 4.54
C GLU A 153 0.85 -5.07 3.76
N LEU A 154 -0.20 -4.26 3.71
CA LEU A 154 -0.15 -2.95 3.08
C LEU A 154 0.94 -2.07 3.70
N HIS A 155 1.08 -2.04 5.02
CA HIS A 155 2.14 -1.29 5.71
C HIS A 155 3.54 -1.72 5.26
N GLN A 156 3.78 -3.04 5.18
CA GLN A 156 5.07 -3.57 4.72
C GLN A 156 5.33 -3.24 3.24
N ARG A 157 4.30 -3.36 2.39
CA ARG A 157 4.43 -3.19 0.93
C ARG A 157 4.36 -1.74 0.47
N LEU A 158 3.84 -0.81 1.28
CA LEU A 158 3.61 0.58 0.89
C LEU A 158 4.84 1.27 0.27
N PRO A 159 6.06 1.12 0.80
CA PRO A 159 7.22 1.72 0.17
C PRO A 159 7.52 1.15 -1.22
N LEU A 160 7.24 -0.14 -1.47
CA LEU A 160 7.46 -0.76 -2.79
C LEU A 160 6.37 -0.37 -3.79
N LEU A 161 5.14 -0.17 -3.30
CA LEU A 161 4.03 0.33 -4.09
C LEU A 161 4.30 1.76 -4.58
N GLU A 162 4.74 2.65 -3.69
CA GLU A 162 5.11 4.02 -4.05
C GLU A 162 6.24 4.10 -5.07
N ASP A 163 7.23 3.20 -5.01
CA ASP A 163 8.32 3.15 -5.99
C ASP A 163 7.85 2.67 -7.37
N SER A 164 6.83 1.81 -7.44
CA SER A 164 6.48 1.06 -8.66
C SER A 164 5.22 1.53 -9.37
N VAL A 165 4.39 2.35 -8.72
CA VAL A 165 3.13 2.88 -9.26
C VAL A 165 3.32 3.63 -10.59
N VAL A 166 4.48 4.26 -10.80
CA VAL A 166 4.79 4.98 -12.05
C VAL A 166 4.79 4.05 -13.25
N SER A 167 5.20 2.79 -13.06
CA SER A 167 5.32 1.76 -14.11
C SER A 167 4.07 0.86 -14.24
N ALA A 168 3.05 1.09 -13.42
CA ALA A 168 1.85 0.28 -13.41
C ALA A 168 0.97 0.53 -14.65
N ASP A 169 0.38 -0.54 -15.18
CA ASP A 169 -0.63 -0.43 -16.23
C ASP A 169 -2.02 -0.16 -15.66
N LEU A 170 -2.94 0.25 -16.54
CA LEU A 170 -4.31 0.59 -16.18
C LEU A 170 -5.07 -0.54 -15.47
N GLN A 171 -4.86 -1.80 -15.85
CA GLN A 171 -5.52 -2.95 -15.22
C GLN A 171 -4.99 -3.17 -13.80
N GLN A 172 -3.70 -3.01 -13.60
CA GLN A 172 -3.09 -3.16 -12.28
C GLN A 172 -3.42 -1.99 -11.36
N LEU A 173 -3.57 -0.77 -11.91
CA LEU A 173 -4.05 0.39 -11.14
C LEU A 173 -5.48 0.18 -10.64
N LEU A 174 -6.37 -0.42 -11.45
CA LEU A 174 -7.72 -0.80 -10.98
C LEU A 174 -7.66 -1.86 -9.87
N GLY A 175 -6.70 -2.78 -9.96
CA GLY A 175 -6.50 -3.83 -8.96
C GLY A 175 -6.20 -3.31 -7.55
N TRP A 176 -5.68 -2.08 -7.42
CA TRP A 176 -5.50 -1.42 -6.12
C TRP A 176 -6.82 -1.24 -5.37
N PHE A 177 -7.84 -0.70 -6.04
CA PHE A 177 -9.17 -0.50 -5.48
C PHE A 177 -9.82 -1.85 -5.19
N TYR A 178 -9.78 -2.76 -6.17
CA TYR A 178 -10.38 -4.09 -6.02
C TYR A 178 -9.78 -4.87 -4.84
N ALA A 179 -8.47 -4.85 -4.63
CA ALA A 179 -7.83 -5.53 -3.50
C ALA A 179 -8.31 -4.96 -2.15
N ALA A 180 -8.42 -3.64 -2.03
CA ALA A 180 -8.92 -2.99 -0.83
C ALA A 180 -10.42 -3.27 -0.60
N ARG A 181 -11.23 -3.24 -1.68
CA ARG A 181 -12.63 -3.65 -1.65
C ARG A 181 -12.79 -5.08 -1.18
N ARG A 182 -12.01 -6.02 -1.73
CA ARG A 182 -12.03 -7.44 -1.35
C ARG A 182 -11.66 -7.69 0.12
N ALA A 183 -10.84 -6.81 0.70
CA ALA A 183 -10.48 -6.80 2.12
C ALA A 183 -11.52 -6.08 3.01
N TRP A 184 -12.59 -5.53 2.42
CA TRP A 184 -13.58 -4.68 3.07
C TRP A 184 -12.97 -3.44 3.74
N VAL A 185 -11.93 -2.86 3.11
CA VAL A 185 -11.22 -1.67 3.57
C VAL A 185 -11.48 -0.51 2.61
N ARG A 186 -12.02 0.59 3.15
CA ARG A 186 -12.16 1.85 2.41
C ARG A 186 -10.80 2.54 2.31
N LEU A 187 -10.44 2.99 1.12
CA LEU A 187 -9.19 3.70 0.88
C LEU A 187 -9.40 5.18 1.22
N PRO A 188 -8.52 5.80 2.01
CA PRO A 188 -8.56 7.24 2.25
C PRO A 188 -8.10 8.00 1.01
N ILE A 189 -8.58 9.22 0.88
CA ILE A 189 -8.21 10.20 -0.16
C ILE A 189 -7.84 11.52 0.53
N THR A 190 -6.98 12.34 -0.08
CA THR A 190 -6.65 13.65 0.49
C THR A 190 -7.70 14.67 0.03
N ASP A 191 -8.20 15.50 0.95
CA ASP A 191 -9.17 16.57 0.65
C ASP A 191 -8.69 17.56 -0.42
N GLN A 192 -7.37 17.65 -0.62
CA GLN A 192 -6.71 18.55 -1.59
C GLN A 192 -7.06 18.25 -3.06
N LEU A 193 -7.42 17.02 -3.40
CA LEU A 193 -7.86 16.68 -4.77
C LEU A 193 -9.24 17.23 -5.11
N PHE A 194 -10.04 17.58 -4.10
CA PHE A 194 -11.45 17.95 -4.27
C PHE A 194 -11.76 19.41 -3.93
N ASN A 195 -10.85 20.10 -3.22
CA ASN A 195 -10.96 21.53 -2.89
C ASN A 195 -10.02 22.38 -3.76
N GLY A 196 -10.41 22.58 -5.01
CA GLY A 196 -9.82 23.54 -5.94
C GLY A 196 -10.31 24.99 -5.73
N SER A 197 -10.48 25.45 -4.50
CA SER A 197 -10.79 26.86 -4.21
C SER A 197 -10.01 27.34 -2.99
N ASN A 198 -9.23 28.41 -3.19
CA ASN A 198 -8.54 29.17 -2.15
C ASN A 198 -9.47 29.43 -0.95
N GLU A 199 -9.09 28.96 0.23
CA GLU A 199 -9.24 29.72 1.47
C GLU A 199 -8.35 29.14 2.57
N LYS A 200 -7.45 30.01 3.08
CA LYS A 200 -6.68 29.79 4.29
C LYS A 200 -7.63 29.88 5.48
N THR A 201 -7.91 28.78 6.17
CA THR A 201 -8.25 28.86 7.59
C THR A 201 -7.79 27.62 8.35
N ASN A 202 -7.16 27.86 9.49
CA ASN A 202 -6.62 26.89 10.42
C ASN A 202 -7.70 26.04 11.11
N ALA A 203 -7.25 24.86 11.54
CA ALA A 203 -7.74 24.03 12.64
C ALA A 203 -9.11 23.34 12.49
N SER A 204 -9.03 21.99 12.53
CA SER A 204 -10.07 21.07 12.99
C SER A 204 -11.47 21.26 12.42
N CYS A 205 -11.74 20.57 11.32
CA CYS A 205 -13.08 20.03 11.10
C CYS A 205 -13.01 18.78 10.22
N LEU A 206 -12.68 17.65 10.86
CA LEU A 206 -13.13 16.34 10.39
C LEU A 206 -14.65 16.33 10.53
N MET A 207 -15.37 16.97 9.62
CA MET A 207 -16.81 16.77 9.53
C MET A 207 -17.01 15.37 8.96
N PRO A 208 -17.66 14.45 9.70
CA PRO A 208 -18.11 13.22 9.11
C PRO A 208 -19.24 13.61 8.16
N VAL A 209 -18.97 13.62 6.85
CA VAL A 209 -20.05 13.60 5.88
C VAL A 209 -20.83 12.33 6.17
N GLY A 210 -22.05 12.55 6.65
CA GLY A 210 -22.86 11.56 7.34
C GLY A 210 -23.16 10.33 6.49
N ASN A 211 -23.40 9.25 7.25
CA ASN A 211 -24.02 8.00 6.84
C ASN A 211 -23.15 7.12 5.94
N SER A 212 -22.32 6.26 6.55
CA SER A 212 -22.21 4.81 6.21
C SER A 212 -20.99 4.11 6.87
N LEU A 213 -21.25 3.02 7.59
CA LEU A 213 -20.37 1.87 7.90
C LEU A 213 -19.20 2.07 8.89
N ALA A 214 -19.52 2.06 10.19
CA ALA A 214 -18.61 2.12 11.35
C ALA A 214 -17.51 1.03 11.43
N LEU A 215 -17.49 0.03 10.55
CA LEU A 215 -16.49 -1.06 10.56
C LEU A 215 -15.34 -0.90 9.56
N SER A 216 -15.49 -0.07 8.52
CA SER A 216 -14.51 -0.02 7.41
C SER A 216 -13.53 1.16 7.47
N CYS A 217 -13.92 2.30 8.07
CA CYS A 217 -13.15 3.55 7.93
C CYS A 217 -11.96 3.72 8.89
N ASP A 218 -11.93 3.05 10.04
CA ASP A 218 -10.91 3.36 11.06
C ASP A 218 -9.72 2.37 11.09
N VAL A 219 -9.69 1.37 10.20
CA VAL A 219 -8.65 0.33 10.24
C VAL A 219 -7.25 0.93 10.12
N LEU A 220 -7.06 1.91 9.24
CA LEU A 220 -5.74 2.50 8.96
C LEU A 220 -5.21 3.42 10.07
N SER A 221 -6.09 3.96 10.91
CA SER A 221 -5.75 4.98 11.94
C SER A 221 -5.48 4.39 13.33
N ARG A 222 -5.75 3.10 13.58
CA ARG A 222 -5.72 2.45 14.92
C ARG A 222 -4.37 2.36 15.66
N LEU A 223 -3.27 2.94 15.17
CA LEU A 223 -1.96 2.87 15.85
C LEU A 223 -1.65 4.17 16.60
N ASN A 224 -2.39 4.41 17.68
CA ASN A 224 -2.10 5.48 18.63
C ASN A 224 -1.16 4.98 19.75
N ALA A 225 0.03 4.48 19.39
CA ALA A 225 1.09 4.35 20.39
C ALA A 225 1.63 5.75 20.70
N SER A 226 1.83 6.06 21.99
CA SER A 226 2.51 7.31 22.41
C SER A 226 3.84 7.45 21.68
N ASP A 227 4.15 8.65 21.18
CA ASP A 227 5.40 8.91 20.46
C ASP A 227 6.65 8.54 21.28
N ALA A 228 6.55 8.56 22.61
CA ALA A 228 7.63 8.25 23.53
C ALA A 228 8.09 6.77 23.51
N THR A 229 7.25 5.83 23.04
CA THR A 229 7.56 4.38 23.07
C THR A 229 7.72 3.76 21.69
N ARG A 230 7.69 4.58 20.62
CA ARG A 230 7.80 4.11 19.24
C ARG A 230 9.23 3.70 18.90
N ASP A 231 9.35 2.66 18.08
CA ASP A 231 10.61 2.12 17.60
C ASP A 231 11.20 2.98 16.47
N VAL A 232 11.74 4.14 16.82
CA VAL A 232 12.36 5.08 15.86
C VAL A 232 13.75 4.66 15.38
N ILE A 233 14.12 3.37 15.51
CA ILE A 233 15.44 2.88 15.09
C ILE A 233 15.59 3.04 13.57
N PRO A 234 16.59 3.82 13.10
CA PRO A 234 16.80 4.04 11.68
C PRO A 234 17.19 2.73 10.96
N GLY A 235 16.74 2.58 9.71
CA GLY A 235 16.94 1.37 8.91
C GLY A 235 15.85 0.31 9.08
N ARG A 236 14.91 0.49 10.01
CA ARG A 236 13.64 -0.26 10.02
C ARG A 236 12.60 0.52 9.22
N HIS A 237 11.96 -0.14 8.25
CA HIS A 237 10.95 0.48 7.38
C HIS A 237 9.60 0.58 8.10
N GLN A 238 9.51 1.46 9.11
CA GLN A 238 8.26 1.75 9.81
C GLN A 238 7.61 3.02 9.29
N ILE A 239 6.31 2.93 9.01
CA ILE A 239 5.48 4.02 8.52
C ILE A 239 4.54 4.44 9.66
N TYR A 240 4.74 5.65 10.16
CA TYR A 240 3.96 6.19 11.28
C TYR A 240 2.74 6.99 10.82
N ASN A 241 2.79 7.56 9.60
CA ASN A 241 1.71 8.32 8.98
C ASN A 241 1.00 7.51 7.89
N MET A 242 0.66 6.25 8.19
CA MET A 242 0.14 5.29 7.21
C MET A 242 -1.10 5.81 6.47
N THR A 243 -2.10 6.33 7.17
CA THR A 243 -3.34 6.86 6.56
C THR A 243 -3.05 7.95 5.53
N SER A 244 -2.17 8.90 5.87
CA SER A 244 -1.81 10.00 4.97
C SER A 244 -1.03 9.51 3.74
N ARG A 245 -0.09 8.57 3.90
CA ARG A 245 0.65 8.02 2.76
C ARG A 245 -0.21 7.16 1.84
N VAL A 246 -1.13 6.37 2.41
CA VAL A 246 -2.11 5.61 1.62
C VAL A 246 -3.05 6.55 0.87
N ALA A 247 -3.45 7.68 1.48
CA ALA A 247 -4.23 8.70 0.80
C ALA A 247 -3.47 9.30 -0.39
N GLN A 248 -2.23 9.75 -0.17
CA GLN A 248 -1.36 10.27 -1.23
C GLN A 248 -1.11 9.27 -2.37
N LEU A 249 -0.91 7.98 -2.04
CA LEU A 249 -0.77 6.94 -3.05
C LEU A 249 -2.08 6.74 -3.83
N THR A 250 -3.23 6.74 -3.15
CA THR A 250 -4.55 6.60 -3.77
C THR A 250 -4.82 7.75 -4.73
N ASP A 251 -4.52 8.98 -4.28
CA ASP A 251 -4.60 10.20 -5.09
C ASP A 251 -3.72 10.10 -6.34
N PHE A 252 -2.48 9.63 -6.20
CA PHE A 252 -1.58 9.44 -7.33
C PHE A 252 -2.07 8.35 -8.30
N VAL A 253 -2.61 7.24 -7.77
CA VAL A 253 -3.24 6.18 -8.59
C VAL A 253 -4.42 6.74 -9.38
N LEU A 254 -5.26 7.57 -8.78
CA LEU A 254 -6.39 8.22 -9.46
C LEU A 254 -5.93 9.09 -10.64
N VAL A 255 -4.91 9.93 -10.43
CA VAL A 255 -4.32 10.75 -11.49
C VAL A 255 -3.77 9.88 -12.62
N ARG A 256 -3.00 8.83 -12.27
CA ARG A 256 -2.45 7.89 -13.26
C ARG A 256 -3.54 7.17 -14.05
N VAL A 257 -4.62 6.73 -13.41
CA VAL A 257 -5.75 6.09 -14.08
C VAL A 257 -6.39 7.05 -15.08
N HIS A 258 -6.58 8.32 -14.70
CA HIS A 258 -7.11 9.34 -15.59
C HIS A 258 -6.20 9.58 -16.80
N ASP A 259 -4.88 9.72 -16.58
CA ASP A 259 -3.89 9.90 -17.65
C ASP A 259 -3.88 8.71 -18.63
N GLU A 260 -3.90 7.48 -18.12
CA GLU A 260 -3.93 6.26 -18.94
C GLU A 260 -5.23 6.13 -19.74
N ILE A 261 -6.38 6.50 -19.15
CA ILE A 261 -7.67 6.52 -19.86
C ILE A 261 -7.65 7.58 -20.98
N ASN A 262 -7.09 8.76 -20.72
CA ASN A 262 -6.97 9.83 -21.71
C ASN A 262 -6.03 9.43 -22.86
N LEU A 263 -4.93 8.75 -22.55
CA LEU A 263 -4.00 8.21 -23.55
C LEU A 263 -4.67 7.17 -24.46
N LEU A 264 -5.53 6.30 -23.92
CA LEU A 264 -6.37 5.40 -24.72
C LEU A 264 -7.38 6.16 -25.59
N GLY A 265 -7.79 7.35 -25.14
CA GLY A 265 -8.59 8.32 -25.86
C GLY A 265 -7.91 8.83 -27.14
N THR A 266 -6.68 9.33 -27.00
CA THR A 266 -5.92 10.07 -28.01
C THR A 266 -5.17 9.18 -29.02
N THR A 267 -4.56 8.09 -28.56
CA THR A 267 -3.77 7.18 -29.42
C THR A 267 -4.58 6.51 -30.54
N SER A 268 -5.91 6.49 -30.42
CA SER A 268 -6.77 5.91 -31.44
C SER A 268 -7.30 6.92 -32.47
N THR A 269 -7.15 8.23 -32.25
CA THR A 269 -7.66 9.28 -33.16
C THR A 269 -6.57 9.90 -34.05
N GLU A 270 -5.28 9.74 -33.71
CA GLU A 270 -4.15 10.35 -34.43
C GLU A 270 -3.93 9.88 -35.88
N LYS A 271 -4.68 8.89 -36.40
CA LYS A 271 -4.53 8.40 -37.79
C LYS A 271 -5.83 8.30 -38.59
N GLY A 272 -6.86 9.07 -38.24
CA GLY A 272 -8.11 9.11 -39.02
C GLY A 272 -8.84 7.76 -39.16
N ARG A 273 -8.45 6.76 -38.36
CA ARG A 273 -9.09 5.45 -38.29
C ARG A 273 -10.04 5.43 -37.11
N SER A 274 -11.27 4.99 -37.33
CA SER A 274 -12.24 4.77 -36.26
C SER A 274 -11.69 3.77 -35.24
N LYS A 275 -11.95 4.03 -33.96
CA LYS A 275 -11.58 3.11 -32.88
C LYS A 275 -12.17 1.72 -33.17
N SER A 276 -11.36 0.66 -33.02
CA SER A 276 -11.87 -0.71 -33.12
C SER A 276 -13.00 -0.93 -32.10
N LEU A 277 -14.10 -1.56 -32.52
CA LEU A 277 -15.24 -1.89 -31.63
C LEU A 277 -14.79 -2.65 -30.37
N ARG A 278 -13.76 -3.51 -30.49
CA ARG A 278 -13.17 -4.24 -29.36
C ARG A 278 -12.54 -3.29 -28.34
N LEU A 279 -11.82 -2.27 -28.80
CA LEU A 279 -11.18 -1.27 -27.93
C LEU A 279 -12.23 -0.39 -27.26
N VAL A 280 -13.26 0.05 -28.00
CA VAL A 280 -14.38 0.83 -27.44
C VAL A 280 -15.12 0.04 -26.36
N ALA A 281 -15.39 -1.25 -26.60
CA ALA A 281 -16.03 -2.11 -25.61
C ALA A 281 -15.15 -2.32 -24.37
N LYS A 282 -13.84 -2.51 -24.54
CA LYS A 282 -12.88 -2.63 -23.43
C LYS A 282 -12.81 -1.34 -22.60
N GLU A 283 -12.74 -0.19 -23.26
CA GLU A 283 -12.70 1.13 -22.64
C GLU A 283 -13.99 1.41 -21.83
N ARG A 284 -15.15 1.13 -22.41
CA ARG A 284 -16.45 1.26 -21.73
C ARG A 284 -16.54 0.36 -20.50
N LYS A 285 -16.19 -0.92 -20.66
CA LYS A 285 -16.18 -1.89 -19.54
C LYS A 285 -15.25 -1.43 -18.42
N PHE A 286 -14.06 -0.91 -18.77
CA PHE A 286 -13.12 -0.43 -17.79
C PHE A 286 -13.64 0.79 -17.03
N ARG A 287 -14.20 1.79 -17.73
CA ARG A 287 -14.80 2.96 -17.07
C ARG A 287 -15.94 2.58 -16.12
N GLN A 288 -16.78 1.62 -16.51
CA GLN A 288 -17.84 1.12 -15.65
C GLN A 288 -17.30 0.47 -14.39
N LEU A 289 -16.31 -0.43 -14.52
CA LEU A 289 -15.67 -1.07 -13.38
C LEU A 289 -15.01 -0.04 -12.46
N LEU A 290 -14.30 0.94 -13.03
CA LEU A 290 -13.70 2.01 -12.25
C LEU A 290 -14.75 2.80 -11.47
N ALA A 291 -15.83 3.25 -12.12
CA ALA A 291 -16.90 4.00 -11.47
C ALA A 291 -17.56 3.19 -10.33
N ASP A 292 -17.79 1.89 -10.54
CA ASP A 292 -18.34 1.01 -9.51
C ASP A 292 -17.40 0.87 -8.30
N GLU A 293 -16.09 0.73 -8.55
CA GLU A 293 -15.07 0.67 -7.50
C GLU A 293 -14.92 2.00 -6.75
N LEU A 294 -14.84 3.13 -7.46
CA LEU A 294 -14.73 4.45 -6.85
C LEU A 294 -15.95 4.79 -6.00
N ARG A 295 -17.15 4.49 -6.51
CA ARG A 295 -18.41 4.64 -5.76
C ARG A 295 -18.41 3.78 -4.51
N TRP A 296 -17.94 2.52 -4.61
CA TRP A 296 -17.79 1.68 -3.42
C TRP A 296 -16.89 2.41 -2.44
N HIS A 297 -15.69 2.83 -2.82
CA HIS A 297 -14.77 3.55 -1.93
C HIS A 297 -15.25 4.92 -1.40
N GLY A 298 -16.38 5.46 -1.90
CA GLY A 298 -16.86 6.80 -1.55
C GLY A 298 -16.03 7.91 -2.19
N ILE A 299 -15.27 7.59 -3.23
CA ILE A 299 -14.44 8.54 -3.97
C ILE A 299 -15.33 9.16 -5.06
N PRO A 300 -15.51 10.49 -5.08
CA PRO A 300 -16.41 11.11 -6.04
C PRO A 300 -15.82 11.06 -7.44
N ASP A 301 -16.69 10.76 -8.41
CA ASP A 301 -16.36 10.49 -9.81
C ASP A 301 -16.05 11.78 -10.61
N LYS A 302 -15.47 12.81 -9.97
CA LYS A 302 -15.17 14.11 -10.61
C LYS A 302 -14.13 14.03 -11.73
N LEU A 303 -13.47 12.89 -11.89
CA LEU A 303 -12.56 12.58 -13.00
C LEU A 303 -13.31 12.18 -14.30
N SER A 304 -14.66 12.19 -14.28
CA SER A 304 -15.53 11.95 -15.45
C SER A 304 -15.88 13.21 -16.25
N LEU A 305 -15.46 14.40 -15.81
CA LEU A 305 -15.81 15.68 -16.41
C LEU A 305 -14.56 16.53 -16.72
N SER A 306 -13.78 16.10 -17.72
CA SER A 306 -12.95 16.97 -18.56
C SER A 306 -12.57 16.26 -19.84
#